data_AF-A0A9D0ZSB9-F1
#
_entry.id   AF-A0A9D0ZSB9-F1
#
_cell.length_a   1.000
_cell.length_b   1.000
_cell.length_c   1.000
_cell.angle_alpha   90.00
_cell.angle_beta   90.00
_cell.angle_gamma   90.00
#
_symmetry.space_group_name_H-M   'P 1'
#
loop_
_entity.id
_entity.type
_entity.pdbx_description
1 polymer ?
#
loop_
_entity_poly.entity_id
_entity_poly.type
_entity_poly.pdbx_seq_one_letter_code
_entity_poly.pdbx_strand_id
1 'polypeptide(L)'
;MTFKTDSINNMLNNIDREDLPQIKKLIIDKFSISGEILNVDYSELLNFPNLETLYFENCILDFLAMSILTKLKYLKNLYLLNCEVIEGTEKLIENLNLETLVIDNTDIKTDNLDIIKARNITLSSICVPNIKLVASTLNITKASFQNLDFLNNIITEKLTISYKMYQTNEEVFNNLPYKIIVLEENNNFVYKEVN
;
A
#
# COMPACT_ATOMS: atom_id res chain seq x y z
N MET A 1 -19.78 2.43 6.11
CA MET A 1 -19.38 2.63 7.52
C MET A 1 -17.90 2.33 7.63
N THR A 2 -17.14 3.11 8.41
CA THR A 2 -15.70 2.86 8.65
C THR A 2 -15.54 2.40 10.09
N PHE A 3 -14.90 1.25 10.30
CA PHE A 3 -14.64 0.70 11.63
C PHE A 3 -13.13 0.63 11.86
N LYS A 4 -12.68 1.15 13.00
CA LYS A 4 -11.32 0.95 13.52
C LYS A 4 -11.44 0.00 14.71
N THR A 5 -10.80 -1.16 14.61
CA THR A 5 -10.76 -2.13 15.70
C THR A 5 -9.32 -2.55 15.95
N ASP A 6 -9.08 -2.90 17.19
CA ASP A 6 -7.80 -3.36 17.68
C ASP A 6 -7.73 -4.90 17.75
N SER A 7 -8.88 -5.54 17.91
CA SER A 7 -9.07 -6.97 17.69
C SER A 7 -10.29 -7.18 16.79
N ILE A 8 -10.15 -7.92 15.69
CA ILE A 8 -11.30 -8.29 14.86
C ILE A 8 -12.36 -8.99 15.74
N ASN A 9 -11.95 -9.82 16.69
CA ASN A 9 -12.82 -10.43 17.71
C ASN A 9 -13.60 -9.43 18.58
N ASN A 10 -12.97 -8.37 19.08
CA ASN A 10 -13.68 -7.36 19.89
C ASN A 10 -14.73 -6.62 19.06
N MET A 11 -14.48 -6.42 17.76
CA MET A 11 -15.47 -5.87 16.84
C MET A 11 -16.58 -6.89 16.53
N LEU A 12 -16.22 -8.14 16.22
CA LEU A 12 -17.17 -9.22 15.91
C LEU A 12 -18.08 -9.56 17.10
N ASN A 13 -17.60 -9.39 18.33
CA ASN A 13 -18.42 -9.60 19.53
C ASN A 13 -19.45 -8.48 19.77
N ASN A 14 -19.28 -7.33 19.12
CA ASN A 14 -20.14 -6.15 19.29
C ASN A 14 -20.93 -5.77 18.02
N ILE A 15 -20.84 -6.59 16.97
CA ILE A 15 -21.55 -6.41 15.70
C ILE A 15 -22.39 -7.66 15.44
N ASP A 16 -23.67 -7.48 15.12
CA ASP A 16 -24.53 -8.58 14.73
C ASP A 16 -24.00 -9.22 13.44
N ARG A 17 -23.99 -10.56 13.39
CA ARG A 17 -23.44 -11.29 12.23
C ARG A 17 -24.11 -10.92 10.91
N GLU A 18 -25.37 -10.48 10.97
CA GLU A 18 -26.15 -10.02 9.81
C GLU A 18 -25.62 -8.71 9.22
N ASP A 19 -24.86 -7.92 9.99
CA ASP A 19 -24.28 -6.64 9.56
C ASP A 19 -22.90 -6.80 8.91
N LEU A 20 -22.22 -7.94 9.11
CA LEU A 20 -20.88 -8.19 8.54
C LEU A 20 -20.82 -8.03 7.01
N PRO A 21 -21.81 -8.48 6.22
CA PRO A 21 -21.84 -8.23 4.78
C PRO A 21 -21.96 -6.76 4.40
N GLN A 22 -22.38 -5.86 5.30
CA GLN A 22 -22.47 -4.43 5.03
C GLN A 22 -21.12 -3.70 5.22
N ILE A 23 -20.16 -4.36 5.88
CA ILE A 23 -18.84 -3.80 6.15
C ILE A 23 -17.96 -3.93 4.91
N LYS A 24 -17.72 -2.78 4.27
CA LYS A 24 -16.89 -2.66 3.07
C LYS A 24 -15.49 -2.12 3.33
N LYS A 25 -15.27 -1.54 4.52
CA LYS A 25 -13.99 -0.95 4.92
C LYS A 25 -13.65 -1.37 6.34
N LEU A 26 -12.44 -1.88 6.50
CA LEU A 26 -11.89 -2.30 7.79
C LEU A 26 -10.51 -1.69 8.00
N ILE A 27 -10.23 -1.29 9.24
CA ILE A 27 -8.90 -0.92 9.71
C ILE A 27 -8.54 -1.88 10.84
N ILE A 28 -7.40 -2.54 10.66
CA ILE A 28 -6.79 -3.42 11.65
C ILE A 28 -5.52 -2.74 12.14
N ASP A 29 -5.45 -2.49 13.44
CA ASP A 29 -4.26 -1.96 14.09
C ASP A 29 -3.77 -2.97 15.12
N LYS A 30 -2.49 -3.34 15.11
CA LYS A 30 -1.96 -4.26 16.17
C LYS A 30 -1.97 -3.60 17.54
N PHE A 31 -2.04 -2.27 17.60
CA PHE A 31 -2.11 -1.55 18.86
C PHE A 31 -3.56 -1.31 19.25
N SER A 32 -3.88 -1.61 20.50
CA SER A 32 -5.13 -1.18 21.12
C SER A 32 -5.23 0.33 21.21
N ILE A 33 -6.43 0.82 21.50
CA ILE A 33 -6.65 2.22 21.84
C ILE A 33 -5.83 2.62 23.09
N SER A 34 -5.54 1.65 23.99
CA SER A 34 -4.65 1.82 25.14
C SER A 34 -3.16 1.63 24.83
N GLY A 35 -2.79 1.28 23.60
CA GLY A 35 -1.41 1.04 23.15
C GLY A 35 -0.86 -0.37 23.42
N GLU A 36 -1.71 -1.32 23.80
CA GLU A 36 -1.33 -2.71 24.02
C GLU A 36 -1.11 -3.43 22.69
N ILE A 37 -0.17 -4.38 22.65
CA ILE A 37 0.06 -5.23 21.47
C ILE A 37 -1.00 -6.33 21.46
N LEU A 38 -1.74 -6.42 20.36
CA LEU A 38 -2.81 -7.38 20.18
C LEU A 38 -2.38 -8.50 19.24
N ASN A 39 -2.86 -9.70 19.56
CA ASN A 39 -2.77 -10.83 18.65
C ASN A 39 -3.92 -10.73 17.64
N VAL A 40 -3.60 -10.47 16.38
CA VAL A 40 -4.59 -10.36 15.31
C VAL A 40 -4.73 -11.71 14.62
N ASP A 41 -5.88 -12.36 14.77
CA ASP A 41 -6.23 -13.52 13.95
C ASP A 41 -6.80 -13.05 12.61
N TYR A 42 -5.99 -13.11 11.57
CA TYR A 42 -6.40 -12.69 10.22
C TYR A 42 -7.46 -13.59 9.60
N SER A 43 -7.67 -14.83 10.09
CA SER A 43 -8.67 -15.76 9.53
C SER A 43 -10.08 -15.18 9.57
N GLU A 44 -10.35 -14.30 10.52
CA GLU A 44 -11.62 -13.61 10.69
C GLU A 44 -11.93 -12.61 9.57
N LEU A 45 -10.94 -12.19 8.78
CA LEU A 45 -11.17 -11.37 7.58
C LEU A 45 -12.13 -12.05 6.59
N LEU A 46 -12.21 -13.38 6.61
CA LEU A 46 -13.12 -14.16 5.76
C LEU A 46 -14.60 -13.95 6.13
N ASN A 47 -14.90 -13.40 7.30
CA ASN A 47 -16.26 -13.08 7.72
C ASN A 47 -16.81 -11.79 7.08
N PHE A 48 -15.98 -11.04 6.34
CA PHE A 48 -16.37 -9.81 5.64
C PHE A 48 -16.45 -10.06 4.12
N PRO A 49 -17.53 -10.71 3.62
CA PRO A 49 -17.58 -11.20 2.25
C PRO A 49 -17.59 -10.09 1.19
N ASN A 50 -17.93 -8.85 1.59
CA ASN A 50 -18.01 -7.68 0.70
C ASN A 50 -16.93 -6.64 1.02
N LEU A 51 -15.83 -7.04 1.68
CA LEU A 51 -14.77 -6.10 2.01
C LEU A 51 -14.09 -5.56 0.74
N GLU A 52 -14.15 -4.25 0.55
CA GLU A 52 -13.58 -3.56 -0.61
C GLU A 52 -12.28 -2.82 -0.25
N THR A 53 -12.13 -2.43 1.01
CA THR A 53 -10.99 -1.64 1.50
C THR A 53 -10.47 -2.18 2.81
N LEU A 54 -9.16 -2.42 2.88
CA LEU A 54 -8.50 -2.91 4.08
C LEU A 54 -7.25 -2.08 4.38
N TYR A 55 -7.15 -1.65 5.63
CA TYR A 55 -5.97 -1.03 6.19
C TYR A 55 -5.36 -1.99 7.21
N PHE A 56 -4.08 -2.25 7.07
CA PHE A 56 -3.24 -2.77 8.14
C PHE A 56 -2.38 -1.63 8.67
N GLU A 57 -2.48 -1.40 9.97
CA GLU A 57 -1.72 -0.42 10.72
C GLU A 57 -0.86 -1.16 11.74
N ASN A 58 0.45 -0.96 11.66
CA ASN A 58 1.41 -1.53 12.61
C ASN A 58 1.49 -3.06 12.61
N CYS A 59 0.83 -3.77 11.69
CA CYS A 59 0.72 -5.23 11.71
C CYS A 59 1.98 -5.99 11.21
N ILE A 60 2.11 -7.26 11.62
CA ILE A 60 3.02 -8.23 11.00
C ILE A 60 2.19 -9.15 10.12
N LEU A 61 2.52 -9.23 8.84
CA LEU A 61 1.78 -9.99 7.83
C LEU A 61 2.58 -11.22 7.43
N ASP A 62 2.12 -12.37 7.91
CA ASP A 62 2.69 -13.68 7.59
C ASP A 62 2.00 -14.33 6.37
N PHE A 63 2.37 -15.57 6.08
CA PHE A 63 1.83 -16.30 4.95
C PHE A 63 0.31 -16.47 5.06
N LEU A 64 -0.21 -16.71 6.27
CA LEU A 64 -1.63 -16.88 6.49
C LEU A 64 -2.38 -15.57 6.17
N ALA A 65 -1.93 -14.46 6.74
CA ALA A 65 -2.48 -13.12 6.50
C ALA A 65 -2.54 -12.80 5.01
N MET A 66 -1.40 -12.95 4.33
CA MET A 66 -1.26 -12.65 2.91
C MET A 66 -2.10 -13.59 2.04
N SER A 67 -2.19 -14.88 2.41
CA SER A 67 -3.03 -15.84 1.68
C SER A 67 -4.51 -15.52 1.79
N ILE A 68 -4.95 -14.96 2.92
CA ILE A 68 -6.35 -14.57 3.12
C ILE A 68 -6.71 -13.38 2.24
N LEU A 69 -5.81 -12.43 2.02
CA LEU A 69 -6.04 -11.30 1.10
C LEU A 69 -6.41 -11.79 -0.31
N THR A 70 -5.79 -12.87 -0.78
CA THR A 70 -6.12 -13.46 -2.09
C THR A 70 -7.52 -14.06 -2.17
N LYS A 71 -8.16 -14.32 -1.03
CA LYS A 71 -9.53 -14.87 -0.93
C LYS A 71 -10.60 -13.78 -0.86
N LEU A 72 -10.22 -12.53 -0.58
CA LEU A 72 -11.14 -11.40 -0.46
C LEU A 72 -11.53 -10.88 -1.85
N LYS A 73 -12.56 -11.49 -2.45
CA LYS A 73 -12.94 -11.31 -3.86
C LYS A 73 -13.25 -9.88 -4.29
N TYR A 74 -13.66 -9.02 -3.36
CA TYR A 74 -14.03 -7.63 -3.64
C TYR A 74 -12.97 -6.62 -3.19
N LEU A 75 -11.84 -7.09 -2.63
CA LEU A 75 -10.79 -6.20 -2.15
C LEU A 75 -10.18 -5.43 -3.32
N LYS A 76 -10.33 -4.10 -3.27
CA LYS A 76 -9.86 -3.16 -4.29
C LYS A 76 -8.78 -2.24 -3.76
N ASN A 77 -8.83 -1.93 -2.47
CA ASN A 77 -7.93 -0.97 -1.85
C ASN A 77 -7.22 -1.61 -0.67
N LEU A 78 -5.89 -1.67 -0.73
CA LEU A 78 -5.05 -2.19 0.33
C LEU A 78 -4.06 -1.12 0.79
N TYR A 79 -4.01 -0.90 2.09
CA TYR A 79 -3.11 0.05 2.73
C TYR A 79 -2.27 -0.70 3.77
N LEU A 80 -0.96 -0.70 3.58
CA LEU A 80 0.02 -1.28 4.50
C LEU A 80 0.78 -0.12 5.14
N LEU A 81 0.50 0.17 6.40
CA LEU A 81 1.00 1.35 7.12
C LEU A 81 1.78 0.88 8.34
N ASN A 82 3.07 1.19 8.41
CA ASN A 82 3.96 0.75 9.49
C ASN A 82 4.00 -0.78 9.68
N CYS A 83 3.85 -1.55 8.61
CA CYS A 83 3.77 -3.00 8.67
C CYS A 83 5.13 -3.69 8.48
N GLU A 84 5.18 -4.96 8.82
CA GLU A 84 6.26 -5.88 8.44
C GLU A 84 5.64 -7.01 7.62
N VAL A 85 6.07 -7.20 6.37
CA VAL A 85 5.67 -8.34 5.55
C VAL A 85 6.76 -9.40 5.68
N ILE A 86 6.40 -10.57 6.23
CA ILE A 86 7.34 -11.65 6.46
C ILE A 86 7.91 -12.14 5.13
N GLU A 87 9.22 -12.35 5.09
CA GLU A 87 9.95 -12.82 3.92
C GLU A 87 9.37 -14.13 3.36
N GLY A 88 9.28 -14.20 2.03
CA GLY A 88 8.70 -15.32 1.28
C GLY A 88 7.18 -15.23 1.10
N THR A 89 6.51 -14.22 1.67
CA THR A 89 5.04 -14.05 1.59
C THR A 89 4.62 -12.91 0.67
N GLU A 90 5.54 -11.98 0.40
CA GLU A 90 5.37 -10.82 -0.46
C GLU A 90 4.79 -11.17 -1.84
N LYS A 91 5.18 -12.33 -2.40
CA LYS A 91 4.77 -12.78 -3.74
C LYS A 91 3.25 -12.92 -3.89
N LEU A 92 2.53 -13.05 -2.78
CA LEU A 92 1.07 -13.10 -2.79
C LEU A 92 0.45 -11.75 -3.20
N ILE A 93 1.17 -10.62 -3.07
CA ILE A 93 0.74 -9.30 -3.57
C ILE A 93 0.51 -9.33 -5.08
N GLU A 94 1.29 -10.10 -5.84
CA GLU A 94 1.20 -10.19 -7.31
C GLU A 94 -0.15 -10.74 -7.80
N ASN A 95 -0.80 -11.53 -6.94
CA ASN A 95 -2.08 -12.18 -7.21
C ASN A 95 -3.28 -11.27 -6.89
N LEU A 96 -3.05 -10.12 -6.27
CA LEU A 96 -4.11 -9.17 -5.95
C LEU A 96 -4.45 -8.31 -7.18
N ASN A 97 -5.73 -8.02 -7.35
CA ASN A 97 -6.22 -7.12 -8.39
C ASN A 97 -6.74 -5.82 -7.73
N LEU A 98 -5.82 -4.90 -7.46
CA LEU A 98 -6.09 -3.69 -6.68
C LEU A 98 -6.32 -2.46 -7.57
N GLU A 99 -7.31 -1.66 -7.20
CA GLU A 99 -7.44 -0.28 -7.64
C GLU A 99 -6.42 0.62 -6.93
N THR A 100 -6.17 0.39 -5.63
CA THR A 100 -5.22 1.18 -4.85
C THR A 100 -4.36 0.29 -3.99
N LEU A 101 -3.04 0.51 -4.06
CA LEU A 101 -2.06 -0.05 -3.12
C LEU A 101 -1.25 1.09 -2.51
N VAL A 102 -1.23 1.17 -1.18
CA VAL A 102 -0.36 2.08 -0.43
C VAL A 102 0.56 1.25 0.45
N ILE A 103 1.86 1.52 0.33
CA ILE A 103 2.91 0.96 1.18
C ILE A 103 3.61 2.16 1.82
N ASP A 104 3.35 2.39 3.10
CA ASP A 104 3.93 3.48 3.87
C ASP A 104 4.68 2.92 5.08
N ASN A 105 5.96 3.28 5.19
CA ASN A 105 6.85 2.85 6.27
C ASN A 105 6.74 1.34 6.58
N THR A 106 6.65 0.53 5.53
CA THR A 106 6.42 -0.92 5.63
C THR A 106 7.61 -1.66 5.04
N ASP A 107 8.17 -2.62 5.80
CA ASP A 107 9.24 -3.48 5.29
C ASP A 107 8.64 -4.58 4.42
N ILE A 108 8.94 -4.54 3.11
CA ILE A 108 8.60 -5.58 2.16
C ILE A 108 9.90 -5.99 1.48
N LYS A 109 10.34 -7.23 1.70
CA LYS A 109 11.45 -7.80 0.93
C LYS A 109 10.99 -7.97 -0.51
N THR A 110 11.74 -7.40 -1.45
CA THR A 110 11.36 -7.41 -2.86
C THR A 110 12.20 -8.34 -3.70
N ASP A 111 13.17 -9.03 -3.09
CA ASP A 111 14.11 -9.93 -3.78
C ASP A 111 13.39 -11.10 -4.48
N ASN A 112 12.20 -11.48 -4.00
CA ASN A 112 11.36 -12.54 -4.59
C ASN A 112 10.13 -12.01 -5.35
N LEU A 113 10.01 -10.69 -5.52
CA LEU A 113 8.93 -10.05 -6.26
C LEU A 113 9.34 -9.80 -7.71
N ASP A 114 8.54 -10.30 -8.64
CA ASP A 114 8.69 -10.04 -10.06
C ASP A 114 8.02 -8.70 -10.44
N ILE A 115 6.86 -8.40 -9.83
CA ILE A 115 6.04 -7.24 -10.22
C ILE A 115 5.07 -6.79 -9.11
N ILE A 116 4.88 -5.49 -8.95
CA ILE A 116 3.73 -4.93 -8.24
C ILE A 116 2.82 -4.22 -9.23
N LYS A 117 1.53 -4.56 -9.21
CA LYS A 117 0.50 -3.97 -10.08
C LYS A 117 -0.70 -3.48 -9.28
N ALA A 118 -1.12 -2.25 -9.54
CA ALA A 118 -2.40 -1.69 -9.11
C ALA A 118 -2.72 -0.48 -9.97
N ARG A 119 -3.97 -0.03 -10.05
CA ARG A 119 -4.27 1.19 -10.82
C ARG A 119 -3.54 2.42 -10.24
N ASN A 120 -3.52 2.54 -8.91
CA ASN A 120 -2.81 3.58 -8.18
C ASN A 120 -1.86 2.95 -7.17
N ILE A 121 -0.57 3.31 -7.23
CA ILE A 121 0.44 2.87 -6.26
C ILE A 121 0.99 4.11 -5.55
N THR A 122 1.06 4.05 -4.22
CA THR A 122 1.81 5.02 -3.41
C THR A 122 2.85 4.30 -2.57
N LEU A 123 4.10 4.71 -2.72
CA LEU A 123 5.23 4.28 -1.91
C LEU A 123 5.71 5.48 -1.08
N SER A 124 5.71 5.34 0.24
CA SER A 124 6.04 6.43 1.17
C SER A 124 6.89 5.89 2.30
N SER A 125 7.86 6.68 2.76
CA SER A 125 8.73 6.30 3.88
C SER A 125 9.41 4.95 3.71
N ILE A 126 9.64 4.52 2.46
CA ILE A 126 10.36 3.31 2.09
C ILE A 126 11.44 3.64 1.06
N CYS A 127 12.45 2.77 0.95
CA CYS A 127 13.32 2.78 -0.22
C CYS A 127 12.57 2.14 -1.39
N VAL A 128 12.40 2.87 -2.50
CA VAL A 128 11.76 2.34 -3.71
C VAL A 128 12.54 1.11 -4.17
N PRO A 129 11.89 -0.06 -4.20
CA PRO A 129 12.54 -1.30 -4.60
C PRO A 129 12.84 -1.28 -6.10
N ASN A 130 13.95 -1.92 -6.49
CA ASN A 130 14.28 -2.10 -7.90
C ASN A 130 13.50 -3.30 -8.48
N ILE A 131 12.19 -3.13 -8.59
CA ILE A 131 11.26 -4.14 -9.12
C ILE A 131 10.33 -3.51 -10.16
N LYS A 132 9.67 -4.34 -10.94
CA LYS A 132 8.71 -3.87 -11.93
C LYS A 132 7.47 -3.30 -11.24
N LEU A 133 7.18 -2.01 -11.48
CA LEU A 133 5.97 -1.34 -10.98
C LEU A 133 5.05 -1.00 -12.15
N VAL A 134 3.80 -1.45 -12.10
CA VAL A 134 2.81 -1.19 -13.15
C VAL A 134 1.59 -0.51 -12.55
N ALA A 135 1.38 0.76 -12.88
CA ALA A 135 0.25 1.54 -12.40
C ALA A 135 -0.11 2.69 -13.32
N SER A 136 -1.40 3.06 -13.44
CA SER A 136 -1.76 4.32 -14.12
C SER A 136 -1.16 5.53 -13.42
N THR A 137 -1.16 5.54 -12.08
CA THR A 137 -0.47 6.57 -11.31
C THR A 137 0.45 5.98 -10.25
N LEU A 138 1.69 6.44 -10.20
CA LEU A 138 2.68 6.10 -9.19
C LEU A 138 3.05 7.36 -8.38
N ASN A 139 2.95 7.30 -7.06
CA ASN A 139 3.37 8.36 -6.15
C ASN A 139 4.53 7.87 -5.28
N ILE A 140 5.68 8.56 -5.39
CA ILE A 140 6.91 8.27 -4.63
C ILE A 140 7.44 9.53 -3.93
N THR A 141 6.59 10.53 -3.70
CA THR A 141 6.98 11.84 -3.12
C THR A 141 7.73 11.74 -1.81
N LYS A 142 7.41 10.74 -0.98
CA LYS A 142 8.04 10.51 0.33
C LYS A 142 8.94 9.28 0.37
N ALA A 143 9.21 8.67 -0.77
CA ALA A 143 10.10 7.51 -0.84
C ALA A 143 11.57 7.96 -1.00
N SER A 144 12.48 7.12 -0.52
CA SER A 144 13.91 7.23 -0.82
C SER A 144 14.29 6.23 -1.91
N PHE A 145 15.47 6.34 -2.48
CA PHE A 145 16.02 5.37 -3.43
C PHE A 145 17.54 5.44 -3.39
N GLN A 146 18.23 4.34 -3.71
CA GLN A 146 19.69 4.33 -3.77
C GLN A 146 20.21 5.05 -5.02
N ASN A 147 19.55 4.81 -6.15
CA ASN A 147 19.81 5.42 -7.45
C ASN A 147 18.50 5.46 -8.26
N LEU A 148 18.54 5.98 -9.49
CA LEU A 148 17.37 6.11 -10.36
C LEU A 148 17.16 4.93 -11.32
N ASP A 149 17.92 3.83 -11.19
CA ASP A 149 17.83 2.70 -12.12
C ASP A 149 16.44 2.03 -12.07
N PHE A 150 15.74 2.13 -10.93
CA PHE A 150 14.37 1.63 -10.77
C PHE A 150 13.37 2.29 -11.74
N LEU A 151 13.67 3.50 -12.24
CA LEU A 151 12.82 4.18 -13.22
C LEU A 151 12.67 3.36 -14.52
N ASN A 152 13.69 2.57 -14.88
CA ASN A 152 13.65 1.68 -16.05
C ASN A 152 12.63 0.55 -15.89
N ASN A 153 12.22 0.25 -14.66
CA ASN A 153 11.28 -0.82 -14.32
C ASN A 153 9.85 -0.30 -14.06
N ILE A 154 9.60 0.99 -14.27
CA ILE A 154 8.28 1.59 -14.08
C ILE A 154 7.50 1.63 -15.40
N ILE A 155 6.25 1.18 -15.35
CA ILE A 155 5.26 1.37 -16.42
C ILE A 155 4.13 2.20 -15.80
N THR A 156 4.08 3.49 -16.15
CA THR A 156 3.04 4.38 -15.64
C THR A 156 2.62 5.45 -16.63
N GLU A 157 1.41 5.99 -16.46
CA GLU A 157 0.97 7.17 -17.21
C GLU A 157 1.43 8.45 -16.50
N LYS A 158 1.47 8.42 -15.16
CA LYS A 158 1.76 9.57 -14.32
C LYS A 158 2.61 9.20 -13.11
N LEU A 159 3.76 9.86 -12.99
CA LEU A 159 4.67 9.72 -11.86
C LEU A 159 4.64 11.00 -11.00
N THR A 160 4.36 10.87 -9.71
CA THR A 160 4.35 11.97 -8.75
C THR A 160 5.59 11.89 -7.85
N ILE A 161 6.40 12.94 -7.83
CA ILE A 161 7.68 13.02 -7.12
C ILE A 161 7.75 14.30 -6.26
N SER A 162 8.68 14.32 -5.29
CA SER A 162 8.92 15.55 -4.53
C SER A 162 9.73 16.56 -5.33
N TYR A 163 9.57 17.84 -4.99
CA TYR A 163 10.36 18.93 -5.57
C TYR A 163 11.86 18.73 -5.36
N LYS A 164 12.27 18.25 -4.17
CA LYS A 164 13.66 17.90 -3.87
C LYS A 164 14.22 16.83 -4.80
N MET A 165 13.42 15.78 -5.06
CA MET A 165 13.78 14.71 -5.99
C MET A 165 13.98 15.24 -7.40
N TYR A 166 13.04 16.09 -7.86
CA TYR A 166 13.09 16.73 -9.15
C TYR A 166 14.32 17.61 -9.33
N GLN A 167 14.57 18.54 -8.40
CA GLN A 167 15.70 19.47 -8.48
C GLN A 167 17.05 18.76 -8.60
N THR A 168 17.22 17.62 -7.92
CA THR A 168 18.47 16.87 -7.91
C THR A 168 18.70 16.09 -9.21
N ASN A 169 17.64 15.81 -9.98
CA ASN A 169 17.70 14.91 -11.14
C ASN A 169 16.83 15.43 -12.31
N GLU A 170 16.80 16.76 -12.51
CA GLU A 170 15.87 17.42 -13.44
C GLU A 170 16.00 16.86 -14.87
N GLU A 171 17.22 16.67 -15.37
CA GLU A 171 17.46 16.11 -16.69
C GLU A 171 16.91 14.69 -16.84
N VAL A 172 17.02 13.85 -15.80
CA VAL A 172 16.48 12.49 -15.84
C VAL A 172 14.95 12.53 -15.95
N PHE A 173 14.29 13.30 -15.07
CA PHE A 173 12.83 13.36 -15.04
C PHE A 173 12.22 14.04 -16.29
N ASN A 174 12.90 15.04 -16.87
CA ASN A 174 12.48 15.70 -18.10
C ASN A 174 12.64 14.82 -19.35
N ASN A 175 13.38 13.71 -19.27
CA ASN A 175 13.56 12.77 -20.38
C ASN A 175 12.70 11.49 -20.22
N LEU A 176 11.91 11.39 -19.16
CA LEU A 176 11.04 10.24 -18.94
C LEU A 176 9.79 10.34 -19.82
N PRO A 177 9.30 9.23 -20.38
CA PRO A 177 8.15 9.23 -21.28
C PRO A 177 6.79 9.37 -20.56
N TYR A 178 6.78 9.77 -19.29
CA TYR A 178 5.59 9.80 -18.44
C TYR A 178 5.27 11.24 -18.03
N LYS A 179 3.99 11.50 -17.73
CA LYS A 179 3.61 12.77 -17.12
C LYS A 179 4.19 12.86 -15.72
N ILE A 180 5.11 13.79 -15.49
CA ILE A 180 5.70 14.03 -14.17
C ILE A 180 4.89 15.10 -13.44
N ILE A 181 4.47 14.80 -12.21
CA ILE A 181 3.91 15.77 -11.26
C ILE A 181 4.88 15.98 -10.12
N VAL A 182 5.32 17.22 -9.96
CA VAL A 182 6.19 17.62 -8.85
C VAL A 182 5.32 18.21 -7.74
N LEU A 183 5.57 17.83 -6.47
CA LEU A 183 4.90 18.37 -5.29
C LEU A 183 5.93 18.86 -4.26
N GLU A 184 5.70 19.98 -3.58
CA GLU A 184 6.53 20.33 -2.43
C GLU A 184 6.19 19.46 -1.21
N GLU A 185 7.19 19.27 -0.35
CA GLU A 185 7.07 18.53 0.91
C GLU A 185 6.11 19.21 1.91
N ASN A 186 5.78 20.49 1.70
CA ASN A 186 5.07 21.36 2.63
C ASN A 186 3.65 21.75 2.18
N ASN A 187 2.85 20.86 1.58
CA ASN A 187 1.46 21.15 1.11
C ASN A 187 1.30 22.40 0.19
N ASN A 188 2.40 23.08 -0.16
CA ASN A 188 2.43 24.26 -1.01
C ASN A 188 2.61 23.76 -2.45
N PHE A 189 1.64 24.13 -3.27
CA PHE A 189 1.50 23.58 -4.61
C PHE A 189 2.52 24.22 -5.55
N VAL A 190 3.57 23.47 -5.93
CA VAL A 190 4.38 23.79 -7.11
C VAL A 190 4.07 22.76 -8.18
N TYR A 191 2.99 22.99 -8.91
CA TYR A 191 2.68 22.21 -10.09
C TYR A 191 3.64 22.58 -11.21
N LYS A 192 4.55 21.65 -11.51
CA LYS A 192 5.23 21.57 -12.80
C LYS A 192 4.82 20.25 -13.43
N GLU A 193 4.11 20.34 -14.55
CA GLU A 193 3.91 19.21 -15.44
C GLU A 193 5.05 19.22 -16.46
N VAL A 194 5.79 18.12 -16.53
CA VAL A 194 6.92 17.96 -17.45
C VAL A 194 6.74 16.66 -18.22
N ASN A 195 7.14 16.70 -19.50
CA ASN A 195 7.08 15.62 -20.48
C ASN A 195 8.50 15.30 -20.93
#